data_AF-A0A951GK46-F1
#
_entry.id   AF-A0A951GK46-F1
#
_cell.length_a   1.000
_cell.length_b   1.000
_cell.length_c   1.000
_cell.angle_alpha   90.00
_cell.angle_beta   90.00
_cell.angle_gamma   90.00
#
_symmetry.space_group_name_H-M   'P 1'
#
loop_
_entity.id
_entity.type
_entity.pdbx_description
1 polymer ?
#
loop_
_entity_poly.entity_id
_entity_poly.type
_entity_poly.pdbx_seq_one_letter_code
_entity_poly.pdbx_strand_id
1 'polypeptide(L)' 'DGHTIGCDVTEVLGSPARPLSTEQARAKFAACGAPDALWDQVMHLESLDDAARLTHS' A
#
# COMPACT_ATOMS: atom_id res chain seq x y z
N ASP A 1 -32.44 5.69 -22.36
CA ASP A 1 -32.81 7.11 -22.12
C ASP A 1 -31.84 8.12 -22.77
N GLY A 2 -30.75 7.67 -23.43
CA GLY A 2 -29.87 8.56 -24.19
C GLY A 2 -28.94 9.46 -23.36
N HIS A 3 -28.88 9.28 -22.04
CA HIS A 3 -28.02 10.08 -21.17
C HIS A 3 -26.57 9.60 -21.19
N THR A 4 -25.63 10.57 -21.27
CA THR A 4 -24.19 10.35 -21.10
C THR A 4 -23.73 11.03 -19.81
N ILE A 5 -22.96 10.33 -18.99
CA ILE A 5 -22.37 10.87 -17.77
C ILE A 5 -20.87 11.09 -18.02
N GLY A 6 -20.43 12.34 -17.89
CA GLY A 6 -19.01 12.67 -17.82
C GLY A 6 -18.53 12.57 -16.37
N CYS A 7 -17.38 11.92 -16.16
CA CYS A 7 -16.69 11.91 -14.87
C CYS A 7 -15.28 12.41 -15.10
N ASP A 8 -14.89 13.45 -14.37
CA ASP A 8 -13.53 13.96 -14.34
C ASP A 8 -12.96 13.71 -12.93
N VAL A 9 -11.77 13.13 -12.87
CA VAL A 9 -11.11 12.76 -11.61
C VAL A 9 -9.78 13.49 -11.55
N THR A 10 -9.77 14.57 -10.77
CA THR A 10 -8.59 15.41 -10.62
C THR A 10 -7.45 14.68 -9.90
N GLU A 11 -7.76 13.85 -8.91
CA GLU A 11 -6.77 13.08 -8.15
C GLU A 11 -7.34 11.72 -7.70
N VAL A 12 -6.51 10.69 -7.81
CA VAL A 12 -6.86 9.31 -7.43
C VAL A 12 -6.24 8.98 -6.08
N LEU A 13 -6.96 8.20 -5.26
CA LEU A 13 -6.42 7.65 -4.02
C LEU A 13 -5.16 6.81 -4.31
N GLY A 14 -4.06 7.11 -3.62
CA GLY A 14 -2.75 6.51 -3.87
C GLY A 14 -1.85 7.31 -4.82
N SER A 15 -2.33 8.44 -5.36
CA SER A 15 -1.48 9.41 -6.08
C SER A 15 -0.58 10.17 -5.10
N PRO A 16 0.49 10.84 -5.58
CA PRO A 16 1.35 11.67 -4.72
C PRO A 16 0.59 12.80 -4.01
N ALA A 17 -0.43 13.37 -4.65
CA ALA A 17 -1.26 14.43 -4.06
C ALA A 17 -2.28 13.89 -3.03
N ARG A 18 -2.68 12.61 -3.17
CA ARG A 18 -3.58 11.91 -2.25
C ARG A 18 -3.02 10.53 -1.87
N PRO A 19 -1.97 10.48 -1.04
CA PRO A 19 -1.33 9.22 -0.67
C PRO A 19 -2.26 8.32 0.16
N LEU A 20 -1.97 7.02 0.18
CA LEU A 20 -2.66 6.09 1.06
C LEU A 20 -2.30 6.37 2.52
N SER A 21 -3.27 6.20 3.42
CA SER A 21 -2.94 6.06 4.84
C SER A 21 -2.15 4.77 5.07
N THR A 22 -1.42 4.69 6.18
CA THR A 22 -0.69 3.47 6.56
C THR A 22 -1.62 2.25 6.65
N GLU A 23 -2.84 2.44 7.17
CA GLU A 23 -3.86 1.39 7.25
C GLU A 23 -4.29 0.89 5.86
N GLN A 24 -4.56 1.81 4.93
CA GLN A 24 -4.94 1.47 3.56
C GLN A 24 -3.79 0.77 2.82
N ALA A 25 -2.55 1.20 3.06
CA ALA A 25 -1.37 0.58 2.50
C ALA A 25 -1.16 -0.84 3.06
N ARG A 26 -1.35 -1.05 4.37
CA ARG A 26 -1.30 -2.39 5.01
C ARG A 26 -2.37 -3.32 4.45
N ALA A 27 -3.62 -2.85 4.35
CA ALA A 27 -4.71 -3.61 3.77
C ALA A 27 -4.43 -4.01 2.31
N LYS A 28 -3.88 -3.09 1.51
CA LYS A 28 -3.43 -3.37 0.14
C LYS A 28 -2.32 -4.40 0.10
N PHE A 29 -1.34 -4.30 0.99
CA PHE A 29 -0.23 -5.25 1.09
C PHE A 29 -0.71 -6.67 1.41
N ALA A 30 -1.60 -6.82 2.39
CA ALA A 30 -2.23 -8.10 2.73
C ALA A 30 -3.05 -8.67 1.56
N ALA A 31 -3.79 -7.83 0.83
CA ALA A 31 -4.57 -8.25 -0.35
C ALA A 31 -3.69 -8.77 -1.50
N CYS A 32 -2.42 -8.37 -1.57
CA CYS A 32 -1.44 -8.91 -2.52
C CYS A 32 -0.85 -10.26 -2.07
N GLY A 33 -1.28 -10.82 -0.94
CA GLY A 33 -0.85 -12.12 -0.43
C GLY A 33 0.46 -12.08 0.35
N ALA A 34 0.94 -10.90 0.73
CA ALA A 34 2.14 -10.77 1.53
C ALA A 34 1.86 -11.07 3.03
N PRO A 35 2.79 -11.69 3.77
CA PRO A 35 2.61 -11.97 5.20
C PRO A 35 2.53 -10.69 6.03
N ASP A 36 1.62 -10.64 7.01
CA ASP A 36 1.51 -9.49 7.93
C ASP A 36 2.82 -9.22 8.69
N ALA A 37 3.57 -10.27 9.04
CA ALA A 37 4.85 -10.15 9.71
C ALA A 37 5.91 -9.45 8.84
N LEU A 38 5.83 -9.58 7.51
CA LEU A 38 6.72 -8.90 6.58
C LEU A 38 6.42 -7.40 6.55
N TRP A 39 5.15 -7.00 6.64
CA TRP A 39 4.75 -5.59 6.73
C TRP A 39 5.42 -4.88 7.91
N ASP A 40 5.33 -5.48 9.11
CA ASP A 40 5.89 -4.88 10.31
C ASP A 40 7.43 -4.77 10.23
N GLN A 41 8.11 -5.75 9.59
CA GLN A 41 9.56 -5.68 9.36
C GLN A 41 9.95 -4.56 8.39
N VAL A 42 9.24 -4.40 7.27
CA VAL A 42 9.58 -3.36 6.27
C VAL A 42 9.25 -1.95 6.76
N MET A 43 8.25 -1.79 7.62
CA MET A 43 7.93 -0.50 8.26
C MET A 43 8.98 -0.06 9.28
N HIS A 44 9.86 -0.97 9.71
CA HIS A 44 10.96 -0.72 10.64
C HIS A 44 12.33 -1.04 10.02
N LEU A 45 12.47 -0.87 8.70
CA LEU A 45 13.67 -1.22 7.94
C LEU A 45 14.95 -0.53 8.47
N GLU A 46 14.83 0.71 8.93
CA GLU A 46 15.93 1.47 9.54
C GLU A 46 16.50 0.85 10.83
N SER A 47 15.73 -0.02 11.48
CA SER A 47 16.13 -0.77 12.67
C SER A 47 16.58 -2.20 12.36
N LEU A 48 16.55 -2.58 11.09
CA LEU A 48 16.93 -3.91 10.66
C LEU A 48 18.45 -4.04 10.59
N ASP A 49 18.99 -4.87 11.47
CA ASP A 49 20.40 -5.28 11.48
C ASP A 49 20.78 -6.06 10.21
N ASP A 50 19.96 -7.04 9.84
CA ASP A 50 20.24 -7.98 8.75
C ASP A 50 19.08 -8.09 7.76
N ALA A 51 19.37 -7.79 6.50
CA ALA A 51 18.43 -7.86 5.39
C ALA A 51 17.95 -9.29 5.09
N ALA A 52 18.70 -10.34 5.48
CA ALA A 52 18.28 -11.73 5.30
C ALA A 52 16.99 -12.06 6.05
N ARG A 53 16.65 -11.31 7.10
CA ARG A 53 15.40 -11.47 7.85
C ARG A 53 14.15 -11.23 7.00
N LEU A 54 14.23 -10.36 6.00
CA LEU A 54 13.14 -10.07 5.08
C LEU A 54 12.86 -11.21 4.09
N THR A 55 13.86 -12.07 3.81
CA THR A 55 13.73 -13.16 2.82
C THR A 55 13.21 -14.48 3.40
N HIS A 56 13.06 -14.58 4.74
CA HIS A 56 12.59 -15.77 5.44
C HIS A 56 11.18 -15.59 6.07
N SER A 57 10.46 -14.54 5.67
CA SER A 57 9.13 -14.16 6.18
C SER A 57 7.98 -14.72 5.34
#